data_AF-A0A3P7JLS9-F1
#
_entry.id   AF-A0A3P7JLS9-F1
#
_cell.length_a   1.000
_cell.length_b   1.000
_cell.length_c   1.000
_cell.angle_alpha   90.00
_cell.angle_beta   90.00
_cell.angle_gamma   90.00
#
_symmetry.space_group_name_H-M   'P 1'
#
loop_
_entity.id
_entity.type
_entity.pdbx_description
1 polymer ?
#
loop_
_entity_poly.entity_id
_entity_poly.type
_entity_poly.pdbx_seq_one_letter_code
_entity_poly.pdbx_strand_id
1 'polypeptide(L)'
;MLRSLPPICKVFLSVEYVLQYWERLESVQELPLTWLPRDGDTLSLADHELPSRLLINGDWTHLHRCAVAIHQLLALCPQAIPIYSRGKWAQDVARMVHKMGPTDIDQQSPPLKLNRLVIIDRWVDPLTPLLHQLTYAGILDEMYGIGMVGSIKVRQLLLSS
;
A
#
# COMPACT_ATOMS: atom_id res chain seq x y z
N MET A 1 19.29 -3.06 17.80
CA MET A 1 18.92 -1.94 16.91
C MET A 1 18.53 -2.41 15.51
N LEU A 2 19.35 -3.22 14.82
CA LEU A 2 19.05 -3.62 13.43
C LEU A 2 17.95 -4.69 13.25
N ARG A 3 17.47 -5.39 14.30
CA ARG A 3 16.70 -6.64 14.14
C ARG A 3 15.45 -6.48 13.27
N SER A 4 14.72 -5.37 13.38
CA SER A 4 13.51 -5.09 12.59
C SER A 4 13.77 -4.80 11.12
N LEU A 5 14.94 -4.28 10.75
CA LEU A 5 15.18 -3.86 9.36
C LEU A 5 15.21 -5.04 8.39
N PRO A 6 14.75 -4.84 7.14
CA PRO A 6 14.87 -5.84 6.10
C PRO A 6 16.34 -6.20 5.85
N PRO A 7 16.65 -7.47 5.48
CA PRO A 7 18.02 -7.95 5.33
C PRO A 7 18.87 -7.11 4.37
N ILE A 8 18.24 -6.61 3.30
CA ILE A 8 18.94 -5.81 2.29
C ILE A 8 19.40 -4.46 2.85
N CYS A 9 18.61 -3.83 3.72
CA CYS A 9 19.00 -2.61 4.42
C CYS A 9 20.14 -2.88 5.39
N LYS A 10 20.12 -4.03 6.10
CA LYS A 10 21.24 -4.42 6.99
C LYS A 10 22.55 -4.54 6.20
N VAL A 11 22.51 -5.20 5.04
CA VAL A 11 23.69 -5.38 4.17
C VAL A 11 24.17 -4.03 3.63
N PHE A 12 23.27 -3.18 3.15
CA PHE A 12 23.62 -1.86 2.64
C PHE A 12 24.27 -0.97 3.72
N LEU A 13 23.74 -1.02 4.94
CA LEU A 13 24.28 -0.29 6.09
C LEU A 13 25.65 -0.83 6.57
N SER A 14 26.02 -2.06 6.20
CA SER A 14 27.33 -2.64 6.50
C SER A 14 28.42 -2.29 5.47
N VAL A 15 28.11 -1.54 4.41
CA VAL A 15 29.10 -1.10 3.41
C VAL A 15 29.99 0.00 3.98
N GLU A 16 31.32 -0.10 3.80
CA GLU A 16 32.33 0.78 4.42
C GLU A 16 32.08 2.29 4.22
N TYR A 17 31.58 2.70 3.05
CA TYR A 17 31.26 4.10 2.77
C TYR A 17 30.10 4.66 3.60
N VAL A 18 29.18 3.80 4.04
CA VAL A 18 28.02 4.19 4.86
C VAL A 18 28.39 4.22 6.36
N LEU A 19 29.40 3.46 6.78
CA LEU A 19 29.85 3.39 8.18
C LEU A 19 30.28 4.75 8.73
N GLN A 20 30.88 5.63 7.91
CA GLN A 20 31.30 6.97 8.35
C GLN A 20 30.12 7.86 8.78
N TYR A 21 28.94 7.67 8.19
CA TYR A 21 27.71 8.38 8.58
C TYR A 21 26.95 7.64 9.67
N TRP A 22 27.16 6.33 9.79
CA TRP A 22 26.49 5.47 10.77
C TRP A 22 26.81 5.85 12.22
N GLU A 23 28.06 6.22 12.52
CA GLU A 23 28.47 6.65 13.87
C GLU A 23 27.75 7.92 14.36
N ARG A 24 27.09 8.66 13.47
CA ARG A 24 26.33 9.89 13.80
C ARG A 24 24.84 9.63 14.04
N LEU A 25 24.34 8.42 13.80
CA LEU A 25 22.94 8.06 13.97
C LEU A 25 22.67 7.56 15.40
N GLU A 26 21.74 8.20 16.10
CA GLU A 26 21.35 7.80 17.46
C GLU A 26 20.51 6.53 17.47
N SER A 27 19.55 6.40 16.55
CA SER A 27 18.79 5.16 16.36
C SER A 27 18.21 5.03 14.95
N VAL A 28 18.04 3.78 14.51
CA VAL A 28 17.32 3.45 13.28
C VAL A 28 16.16 2.53 13.65
N GLN A 29 14.95 2.94 13.26
CA GLN A 29 13.71 2.21 13.50
C GLN A 29 12.94 2.05 12.19
N GLU A 30 12.12 1.01 12.13
CA GLU A 30 11.20 0.80 11.03
C GLU A 30 9.88 1.51 11.36
N LEU A 31 9.34 2.25 10.39
CA LEU A 31 8.01 2.84 10.49
C LEU A 31 7.03 1.91 9.74
N PRO A 32 6.16 1.15 10.43
CA PRO A 32 5.27 0.16 9.82
C PRO A 32 4.04 0.81 9.16
N LEU A 33 4.26 1.85 8.35
CA LEU A 33 3.21 2.58 7.66
C LEU A 33 2.75 1.77 6.44
N THR A 34 1.51 1.28 6.50
CA THR A 34 0.89 0.55 5.40
C THR A 34 -0.25 1.36 4.78
N TRP A 35 -1.33 1.55 5.52
CA TRP A 35 -2.51 2.26 5.05
C TRP A 35 -2.40 3.76 5.26
N LEU A 36 -2.59 4.48 4.16
CA LEU A 36 -2.79 5.92 4.15
C LEU A 36 -4.26 6.21 3.88
N PRO A 37 -4.95 6.97 4.76
CA PRO A 37 -6.30 7.41 4.48
C PRO A 37 -6.28 8.37 3.29
N ARG A 38 -7.19 8.14 2.33
CA ARG A 38 -7.50 9.06 1.24
C ARG A 38 -8.91 9.62 1.47
N ASP A 39 -9.44 10.36 0.52
CA ASP A 39 -10.75 10.98 0.61
C ASP A 39 -11.88 9.96 0.86
N GLY A 40 -12.77 10.31 1.78
CA GLY A 40 -13.92 9.49 2.17
C GLY A 40 -13.52 8.18 2.84
N ASP A 41 -14.06 7.07 2.34
CA ASP A 41 -13.93 5.73 2.93
C ASP A 41 -12.81 4.91 2.25
N THR A 42 -11.79 5.57 1.72
CA THR A 42 -10.75 4.90 0.91
C THR A 42 -9.40 4.85 1.64
N LEU A 43 -8.75 3.69 1.57
CA LEU A 43 -7.40 3.46 2.08
C LEU A 43 -6.49 3.06 0.92
N SER A 44 -5.25 3.57 0.92
CA SER A 44 -4.27 3.28 -0.12
C SER A 44 -2.91 2.96 0.47
N LEU A 45 -2.12 2.12 -0.22
CA LEU A 45 -0.70 1.94 0.07
C LEU A 45 0.17 3.05 -0.57
N ALA A 46 -0.43 3.93 -1.37
CA ALA A 46 0.21 5.02 -2.13
C ALA A 46 1.42 4.60 -2.97
N ASP A 47 1.44 3.35 -3.45
CA ASP A 47 2.51 2.81 -4.29
C ASP A 47 2.13 2.91 -5.78
N HIS A 48 2.50 4.02 -6.41
CA HIS A 48 2.20 4.29 -7.82
C HIS A 48 3.00 3.41 -8.79
N GLU A 49 4.13 2.86 -8.36
CA GLU A 49 4.99 2.00 -9.18
C GLU A 49 4.61 0.51 -9.08
N LEU A 50 3.66 0.15 -8.20
CA LEU A 50 3.24 -1.23 -8.02
C LEU A 50 2.87 -1.93 -9.34
N PRO A 51 2.08 -1.33 -10.26
CA PRO A 51 1.73 -1.99 -11.51
C PRO A 51 2.97 -2.32 -12.35
N SER A 52 3.91 -1.38 -12.53
CA SER A 52 5.10 -1.63 -13.35
C SER A 52 6.04 -2.63 -12.69
N ARG A 53 6.27 -2.53 -11.38
CA ARG A 53 7.12 -3.47 -10.63
C ARG A 53 6.57 -4.90 -10.63
N LEU A 54 5.25 -5.04 -10.50
CA LEU A 54 4.61 -6.35 -10.47
C LEU A 54 4.45 -6.95 -11.88
N LEU A 55 3.95 -6.17 -12.85
CA LEU A 55 3.63 -6.66 -14.20
C LEU A 55 4.86 -6.80 -15.08
N ILE A 56 5.83 -5.88 -14.99
CA ILE A 56 6.99 -5.82 -15.89
C ILE A 56 8.20 -6.50 -15.24
N ASN A 57 8.51 -6.13 -14.00
CA ASN A 57 9.72 -6.61 -13.33
C ASN A 57 9.52 -7.97 -12.62
N GLY A 58 8.26 -8.41 -12.44
CA GLY A 58 7.96 -9.64 -11.73
C GLY A 58 8.33 -9.62 -10.24
N ASP A 59 8.34 -8.43 -9.62
CA ASP A 59 8.70 -8.28 -8.21
C ASP A 59 7.50 -8.58 -7.29
N TRP A 60 7.40 -9.84 -6.88
CA TRP A 60 6.35 -10.36 -6.00
C TRP A 60 6.43 -9.83 -4.56
N THR A 61 7.48 -9.11 -4.18
CA THR A 61 7.63 -8.53 -2.83
C THR A 61 6.47 -7.59 -2.49
N HIS A 62 5.89 -6.93 -3.49
CA HIS A 62 4.74 -6.04 -3.31
C HIS A 62 3.47 -6.80 -2.91
N LEU A 63 3.29 -8.07 -3.33
CA LEU A 63 2.17 -8.90 -2.86
C LEU A 63 2.29 -9.20 -1.37
N HIS A 64 3.51 -9.42 -0.88
CA HIS A 64 3.74 -9.59 0.56
C HIS A 64 3.40 -8.30 1.32
N ARG A 65 3.78 -7.12 0.81
CA ARG A 65 3.39 -5.82 1.42
C ARG A 65 1.87 -5.67 1.50
N CYS A 66 1.14 -6.04 0.45
CA CYS A 66 -0.34 -6.06 0.48
C CYS A 66 -0.88 -7.03 1.55
N ALA A 67 -0.28 -8.22 1.68
CA ALA A 67 -0.69 -9.18 2.70
C ALA A 67 -0.46 -8.65 4.13
N VAL A 68 0.70 -8.03 4.40
CA VAL A 68 0.98 -7.40 5.71
C VAL A 68 -0.03 -6.29 6.00
N ALA A 69 -0.35 -5.45 5.01
CA ALA A 69 -1.32 -4.37 5.18
C ALA A 69 -2.72 -4.93 5.51
N ILE A 70 -3.20 -5.91 4.74
CA ILE A 70 -4.49 -6.56 5.00
C ILE A 70 -4.49 -7.22 6.38
N HIS A 71 -3.40 -7.88 6.74
CA HIS A 71 -3.25 -8.52 8.04
C HIS A 71 -3.42 -7.50 9.18
N GLN A 72 -2.73 -6.36 9.12
CA GLN A 72 -2.87 -5.27 10.09
C GLN A 72 -4.30 -4.73 10.17
N LEU A 73 -5.00 -4.63 9.03
CA LEU A 73 -6.41 -4.19 9.00
C LEU A 73 -7.34 -5.20 9.67
N LEU A 74 -7.16 -6.49 9.40
CA LEU A 74 -7.94 -7.57 9.99
C LEU A 74 -7.67 -7.71 11.48
N ALA A 75 -6.45 -7.41 11.92
CA ALA A 75 -6.11 -7.42 13.32
C ALA A 75 -7.02 -6.43 14.08
N LEU A 76 -7.26 -5.22 13.55
CA LEU A 76 -8.14 -4.21 14.18
C LEU A 76 -9.61 -4.66 14.30
N CYS A 77 -9.98 -5.78 13.66
CA CYS A 77 -11.34 -6.31 13.69
C CYS A 77 -11.48 -7.31 14.85
N PRO A 78 -12.54 -7.18 15.69
CA PRO A 78 -12.73 -8.06 16.84
C PRO A 78 -13.16 -9.48 16.46
N GLN A 79 -13.58 -9.69 15.20
CA GLN A 79 -14.11 -10.96 14.71
C GLN A 79 -13.35 -11.39 13.47
N ALA A 80 -13.23 -12.71 13.28
CA ALA A 80 -12.66 -13.29 12.08
C ALA A 80 -13.57 -12.98 10.88
N ILE A 81 -12.97 -12.43 9.82
CA ILE A 81 -13.68 -11.99 8.61
C ILE A 81 -13.44 -12.97 7.47
N PRO A 82 -14.48 -13.42 6.75
CA PRO A 82 -14.31 -14.24 5.56
C PRO A 82 -13.62 -13.44 4.44
N ILE A 83 -12.57 -14.04 3.87
CA ILE A 83 -11.79 -13.47 2.76
C ILE A 83 -12.18 -14.18 1.46
N TYR A 84 -12.63 -13.39 0.47
CA TYR A 84 -12.87 -13.84 -0.89
C TYR A 84 -11.78 -13.28 -1.80
N SER A 85 -11.27 -14.07 -2.73
CA SER A 85 -10.23 -13.63 -3.65
C SER A 85 -10.55 -14.01 -5.10
N ARG A 86 -10.25 -13.10 -6.03
CA ARG A 86 -10.39 -13.34 -7.47
C ARG A 86 -9.09 -12.97 -8.19
N GLY A 87 -8.50 -13.95 -8.86
CA GLY A 87 -7.21 -13.84 -9.56
C GLY A 87 -6.09 -14.57 -8.84
N LYS A 88 -5.00 -14.86 -9.56
CA LYS A 88 -3.88 -15.65 -9.04
C LYS A 88 -3.16 -14.89 -7.92
N TRP A 89 -2.90 -13.61 -8.12
CA TRP A 89 -2.19 -12.79 -7.14
C TRP A 89 -3.04 -12.53 -5.89
N ALA A 90 -4.34 -12.31 -6.07
CA ALA A 90 -5.27 -12.18 -4.95
C ALA A 90 -5.33 -13.45 -4.09
N GLN A 91 -5.29 -14.63 -4.70
CA GLN A 91 -5.24 -15.91 -3.96
C GLN A 91 -3.92 -16.07 -3.20
N ASP A 92 -2.80 -15.67 -3.81
CA ASP A 92 -1.49 -15.71 -3.15
C ASP A 92 -1.44 -14.76 -1.94
N VAL A 93 -1.98 -13.56 -2.07
CA VAL A 93 -2.13 -12.60 -0.97
C VAL A 93 -2.99 -13.18 0.16
N ALA A 94 -4.18 -13.71 -0.15
CA ALA A 94 -5.05 -14.34 0.85
C ALA A 94 -4.34 -15.50 1.57
N ARG A 95 -3.60 -16.33 0.84
CA ARG A 95 -2.81 -17.42 1.41
C ARG A 95 -1.73 -16.90 2.36
N MET A 96 -1.05 -15.81 2.02
CA MET A 96 -0.05 -15.19 2.90
C MET A 96 -0.69 -14.63 4.17
N VAL A 97 -1.83 -13.93 4.06
CA VAL A 97 -2.57 -13.40 5.21
C VAL A 97 -2.94 -14.52 6.19
N HIS A 98 -3.43 -15.66 5.69
CA HIS A 98 -3.75 -16.80 6.55
C HIS A 98 -2.53 -17.42 7.25
N LYS A 99 -1.34 -17.35 6.63
CA LYS A 99 -0.10 -17.88 7.21
C LYS A 99 0.52 -16.98 8.28
N MET A 100 0.21 -15.68 8.26
CA MET A 100 0.79 -14.70 9.19
C MET A 100 0.29 -14.86 10.64
N GLY A 101 -0.77 -15.65 10.88
CA GLY A 101 -1.27 -15.95 12.23
C GLY A 101 -2.00 -14.78 12.91
N PRO A 102 -2.41 -14.89 14.17
CA PRO A 102 -2.95 -13.76 14.92
C PRO A 102 -1.84 -12.75 15.28
N THR A 103 -2.16 -11.46 15.29
CA THR A 103 -1.26 -10.42 15.82
C THR A 103 -1.83 -9.87 17.10
N ASP A 104 -0.96 -9.76 18.10
CA ASP A 104 -1.23 -9.04 19.34
C ASP A 104 -1.16 -7.54 19.03
N ILE A 105 -2.30 -6.89 19.09
CA ILE A 105 -2.44 -5.44 18.94
C ILE A 105 -2.95 -4.90 20.25
N ASP A 106 -2.45 -3.74 20.65
CA ASP A 106 -2.91 -3.06 21.84
C ASP A 106 -4.41 -2.78 21.76
N GLN A 107 -5.14 -3.21 22.78
CA GLN A 107 -6.60 -3.13 22.92
C GLN A 107 -7.14 -1.68 22.98
N GLN A 108 -6.29 -0.68 22.79
CA GLN A 108 -6.61 0.74 22.90
C GLN A 108 -7.21 1.34 21.62
N SER A 109 -7.14 0.62 20.49
CA SER A 109 -7.69 1.08 19.22
C SER A 109 -9.20 0.77 19.11
N PRO A 110 -10.03 1.70 18.59
CA PRO A 110 -11.46 1.43 18.41
C PRO A 110 -11.65 0.29 17.40
N PRO A 111 -12.54 -0.68 17.68
CA PRO A 111 -12.69 -1.87 16.85
C PRO A 111 -13.25 -1.50 15.47
N LEU A 112 -12.54 -1.90 14.43
CA LEU A 112 -13.02 -1.76 13.05
C LEU A 112 -14.09 -2.84 12.79
N LYS A 113 -15.25 -2.43 12.28
CA LYS A 113 -16.35 -3.35 11.93
C LYS A 113 -16.36 -3.63 10.43
N LEU A 114 -15.73 -4.74 10.06
CA LEU A 114 -15.79 -5.27 8.70
C LEU A 114 -16.55 -6.61 8.70
N ASN A 115 -17.40 -6.81 7.70
CA ASN A 115 -18.19 -8.03 7.58
C ASN A 115 -17.53 -9.06 6.65
N ARG A 116 -16.91 -8.59 5.57
CA ARG A 116 -16.31 -9.40 4.51
C ARG A 116 -15.15 -8.65 3.87
N LEU A 117 -14.12 -9.37 3.44
CA LEU A 117 -13.04 -8.82 2.64
C LEU A 117 -13.05 -9.47 1.26
N VAL A 118 -13.02 -8.65 0.20
CA VAL A 118 -12.91 -9.13 -1.18
C VAL A 118 -11.62 -8.57 -1.78
N ILE A 119 -10.73 -9.47 -2.21
CA ILE A 119 -9.46 -9.15 -2.86
C ILE A 119 -9.62 -9.40 -4.35
N ILE A 120 -9.48 -8.34 -5.14
CA ILE A 120 -9.59 -8.39 -6.61
C ILE A 120 -8.22 -8.09 -7.20
N ASP A 121 -7.73 -9.03 -7.99
CA ASP A 121 -6.53 -8.84 -8.79
C ASP A 121 -6.85 -7.98 -10.02
N ARG A 122 -6.10 -6.89 -10.22
CA ARG A 122 -6.26 -6.00 -11.39
C ARG A 122 -6.07 -6.75 -12.71
N TRP A 123 -5.27 -7.81 -12.73
CA TRP A 123 -5.01 -8.60 -13.94
C TRP A 123 -6.24 -9.41 -14.42
N VAL A 124 -7.26 -9.59 -13.58
CA VAL A 124 -8.53 -10.22 -13.98
C VAL A 124 -9.29 -9.35 -14.98
N ASP A 125 -9.05 -8.03 -14.97
CA ASP A 125 -9.64 -7.08 -15.91
C ASP A 125 -8.58 -6.02 -16.26
N PRO A 126 -7.74 -6.24 -17.28
CA PRO A 126 -6.77 -5.24 -17.70
C PRO A 126 -7.42 -4.12 -18.54
N LEU A 127 -8.67 -4.27 -18.98
CA LEU A 127 -9.30 -3.36 -19.95
C LEU A 127 -9.85 -2.10 -19.30
N THR A 128 -10.53 -2.19 -18.16
CA THR A 128 -11.13 -1.03 -17.50
C THR A 128 -10.17 0.16 -17.29
N PRO A 129 -8.91 0.00 -16.84
CA PRO A 129 -8.00 1.14 -16.68
C PRO A 129 -7.49 1.72 -18.01
N LEU A 130 -7.69 1.05 -19.14
CA LEU A 130 -7.31 1.55 -20.48
C LEU A 130 -8.43 2.38 -21.14
N LEU A 131 -9.64 2.35 -20.59
CA LEU A 131 -10.78 3.11 -21.09
C LEU A 131 -10.79 4.51 -20.50
N HIS A 132 -11.32 5.47 -21.26
CA HIS A 132 -11.50 6.84 -20.79
C HIS A 132 -12.56 6.88 -19.68
N GLN A 133 -12.24 7.49 -18.54
CA GLN A 133 -13.10 7.60 -17.39
C GLN A 133 -14.10 8.76 -17.57
N LEU A 134 -15.38 8.45 -17.73
CA LEU A 134 -16.43 9.44 -18.02
C LEU A 134 -17.14 9.99 -16.78
N THR A 135 -16.54 9.86 -15.59
CA THR A 135 -17.04 10.48 -14.36
C THR A 135 -16.36 11.83 -14.14
N TYR A 136 -16.98 12.74 -13.39
CA TYR A 136 -16.36 14.06 -13.11
C TYR A 136 -14.94 13.93 -12.53
N ALA A 137 -14.75 13.07 -11.52
CA ALA A 137 -13.44 12.82 -10.94
C ALA A 137 -12.48 12.13 -11.92
N GLY A 138 -12.98 11.19 -12.74
CA GLY A 138 -12.19 10.48 -13.73
C GLY A 138 -11.66 11.39 -14.85
N ILE A 139 -12.51 12.26 -15.40
CA ILE A 139 -12.11 13.25 -16.40
C ILE A 139 -11.04 14.19 -15.83
N LEU A 140 -11.21 14.64 -14.57
CA LEU A 140 -10.21 15.47 -13.90
C LEU A 140 -8.88 14.74 -13.70
N ASP A 141 -8.92 13.46 -13.33
CA ASP A 141 -7.72 12.64 -13.17
C ASP A 141 -6.99 12.44 -14.50
N GLU A 142 -7.72 12.22 -15.59
CA GLU A 142 -7.13 12.05 -16.93
C GLU A 142 -6.53 13.34 -17.49
N MET A 143 -7.17 14.49 -17.21
CA MET A 143 -6.70 15.78 -17.72
C MET A 143 -5.57 16.39 -16.90
N TYR A 144 -5.61 16.25 -15.57
CA TYR A 144 -4.71 16.97 -14.66
C TYR A 144 -3.90 16.07 -13.73
N GLY A 145 -4.33 14.82 -13.53
CA GLY A 145 -3.80 13.93 -12.50
C GLY A 145 -4.17 14.37 -11.09
N ILE A 146 -4.83 13.50 -10.33
CA ILE A 146 -5.14 13.75 -8.92
C ILE A 146 -3.96 13.27 -8.08
N GLY A 147 -3.34 14.21 -7.35
CA GLY A 147 -2.26 13.90 -6.43
C GLY A 147 -2.70 13.05 -5.23
N MET A 148 -1.73 12.51 -4.50
CA MET A 148 -1.96 11.65 -3.33
C MET A 148 -2.87 12.29 -2.26
N VAL A 149 -2.82 13.62 -2.10
CA VAL A 149 -3.62 14.40 -1.13
C VAL A 149 -4.91 14.97 -1.75
N GLY A 150 -5.39 14.37 -2.85
CA GLY A 150 -6.59 14.86 -3.55
C GLY A 150 -6.42 16.22 -4.24
N SER A 151 -5.17 16.68 -4.43
CA SER A 151 -4.87 17.98 -5.02
C SER A 151 -4.70 17.92 -6.53
N ILE A 152 -5.12 18.98 -7.22
CA ILE A 152 -5.02 19.13 -8.67
C ILE A 152 -4.23 20.40 -8.98
N LYS A 153 -3.26 20.31 -9.90
CA LYS A 153 -2.48 21.47 -10.36
C LYS A 153 -3.07 22.00 -11.66
N VAL A 154 -3.73 23.14 -11.60
CA VAL A 154 -4.30 23.82 -12.76
C VAL A 154 -3.42 24.99 -13.15
N ARG A 155 -3.18 25.17 -14.45
CA ARG A 155 -2.52 26.39 -14.95
C ARG A 155 -3.46 27.57 -14.72
N GLN A 156 -3.01 28.56 -13.95
CA GLN A 156 -3.74 29.80 -13.78
C GLN A 156 -3.73 30.56 -15.11
N LEU A 157 -4.82 30.46 -15.86
CA LEU A 157 -5.06 31.37 -16.98
C LEU A 157 -5.21 32.77 -16.38
N LEU A 158 -4.48 33.72 -16.96
CA LEU A 158 -4.38 35.11 -16.52
C LEU A 158 -5.76 35.66 -16.10
N LEU A 159 -5.97 35.79 -14.78
CA LEU A 159 -6.96 36.69 -14.20
C LEU A 159 -6.45 38.12 -14.40
N SER A 160 -6.37 38.56 -15.65
CA SER A 160 -6.19 39.96 -16.02
C SER A 160 -7.38 40.35 -16.88
N SER A 161 -8.47 40.66 -16.20
CA SER A 161 -9.55 41.51 -16.69
C SER A 161 -9.60 42.72 -15.79
#